data_AF-A0A398B3E7-F1
#
_entry.id   AF-A0A398B3E7-F1
#
_cell.length_a   1.000
_cell.length_b   1.000
_cell.length_c   1.000
_cell.angle_alpha   90.00
_cell.angle_beta   90.00
_cell.angle_gamma   90.00
#
_symmetry.space_group_name_H-M   'P 1'
#
loop_
_entity.id
_entity.type
_entity.pdbx_description
1 polymer ?
#
loop_
_entity_poly.entity_id
_entity_poly.type
_entity_poly.pdbx_seq_one_letter_code
_entity_poly.pdbx_strand_id
1 'polypeptide(L)'
;MAQEYDLVVLGGGTGGYVAAIRASQLGLKTAIVEKGKLGGTCLHKGCIPSKALLRSAEVYATAKRGEEFGVVTGEVGLDFSKVQQRKEKIVDQLHKGVQHLMKQGKIDVYEGLGRILGPSIFSPMPGTISVEMNNGSDNEMLIPKNVVLATGSRPRSLPGLEIDGEFVMTSDEALQMEALPKSIIIVGGGVIGIEWASMLSDFGTEVTVIEYADRIIPTEDKEISREMQRLMKKKGVKIITGAKVLPETLKKGEVAAISAEVKGEQKEFQAEKILVSVGRQANVEGIGIENTEIQTEKGYIVTNEYFQTKESHIYAIGDCIGGLQLAHVASHEGISAVEHIAGKDVLPMDYTLVSKCIYSSPEAASVGLTEDEAKEKGFEVKTGKFSFRAIGKALVYGESDGFVKIIADKDTNDVLGVHMIGPHVTDMISEAGLAKVLDATPWEIAHTIHPHPTLSEAIGEAALAVDGLAIHS
;
A
#
# COMPACT_ATOMS: atom_id res chain seq x y z
N MET A 1 -13.43 29.49 -20.68
CA MET A 1 -14.10 30.56 -19.87
C MET A 1 -13.91 30.17 -18.42
N ALA A 2 -13.64 31.11 -17.51
CA ALA A 2 -13.40 30.73 -16.12
C ALA A 2 -14.63 30.05 -15.50
N GLN A 3 -14.44 28.92 -14.83
CA GLN A 3 -15.51 28.14 -14.21
C GLN A 3 -15.38 28.14 -12.69
N GLU A 4 -16.44 28.52 -12.00
CA GLU A 4 -16.47 28.56 -10.53
C GLU A 4 -16.86 27.19 -9.92
N TYR A 5 -16.18 26.82 -8.84
CA TYR A 5 -16.39 25.57 -8.10
C TYR A 5 -16.33 25.82 -6.59
N ASP A 6 -17.04 25.00 -5.81
CA ASP A 6 -16.88 24.99 -4.36
C ASP A 6 -15.60 24.24 -3.97
N LEU A 7 -15.28 23.16 -4.70
CA LEU A 7 -14.08 22.35 -4.51
C LEU A 7 -13.46 21.96 -5.86
N VAL A 8 -12.14 22.14 -5.99
CA VAL A 8 -11.34 21.52 -7.04
C VAL A 8 -10.36 20.53 -6.39
N VAL A 9 -10.37 19.29 -6.84
CA VAL A 9 -9.42 18.26 -6.41
C VAL A 9 -8.33 18.10 -7.48
N LEU A 10 -7.08 18.31 -7.10
CA LEU A 10 -5.92 18.13 -7.97
C LEU A 10 -5.32 16.73 -7.77
N GLY A 11 -5.64 15.81 -8.68
CA GLY A 11 -5.26 14.40 -8.61
C GLY A 11 -6.49 13.48 -8.49
N GLY A 12 -6.61 12.54 -9.42
CA GLY A 12 -7.70 11.56 -9.54
C GLY A 12 -7.41 10.20 -8.93
N GLY A 13 -6.40 10.09 -8.05
CA GLY A 13 -6.09 8.86 -7.31
C GLY A 13 -7.13 8.49 -6.26
N THR A 14 -6.91 7.39 -5.53
CA THR A 14 -7.85 6.86 -4.53
C THR A 14 -8.29 7.85 -3.46
N GLY A 15 -7.38 8.69 -2.96
CA GLY A 15 -7.79 9.80 -2.06
C GLY A 15 -8.62 10.86 -2.79
N GLY A 16 -8.16 11.30 -3.96
CA GLY A 16 -8.78 12.39 -4.71
C GLY A 16 -10.19 12.10 -5.23
N TYR A 17 -10.41 10.95 -5.90
CA TYR A 17 -11.75 10.64 -6.39
C TYR A 17 -12.74 10.35 -5.26
N VAL A 18 -12.28 9.81 -4.12
CA VAL A 18 -13.12 9.61 -2.92
C VAL A 18 -13.49 10.95 -2.29
N ALA A 19 -12.52 11.86 -2.14
CA ALA A 19 -12.77 13.23 -1.69
C ALA A 19 -13.79 13.94 -2.59
N ALA A 20 -13.65 13.82 -3.91
CA ALA A 20 -14.57 14.43 -4.86
C ALA A 20 -16.00 13.85 -4.74
N ILE A 21 -16.14 12.53 -4.56
CA ILE A 21 -17.43 11.88 -4.29
C ILE A 21 -18.04 12.39 -2.99
N ARG A 22 -17.24 12.46 -1.91
CA ARG A 22 -17.73 12.94 -0.61
C ARG A 22 -18.19 14.40 -0.70
N ALA A 23 -17.47 15.24 -1.45
CA ALA A 23 -17.81 16.65 -1.62
C ALA A 23 -19.14 16.81 -2.36
N SER A 24 -19.34 16.05 -3.45
CA SER A 24 -20.61 15.99 -4.17
C SER A 24 -21.76 15.52 -3.27
N GLN A 25 -21.56 14.50 -2.42
CA GLN A 25 -22.57 14.04 -1.46
C GLN A 25 -22.96 15.10 -0.42
N LEU A 26 -22.03 16.00 -0.07
CA LEU A 26 -22.28 17.13 0.83
C LEU A 26 -22.81 18.38 0.09
N GLY A 27 -23.08 18.27 -1.21
CA GLY A 27 -23.71 19.32 -2.02
C GLY A 27 -22.74 20.34 -2.63
N LEU A 28 -21.43 20.10 -2.58
CA LEU A 28 -20.42 21.00 -3.15
C LEU A 28 -20.32 20.80 -4.68
N LYS A 29 -20.35 21.90 -5.44
CA LYS A 29 -20.02 21.84 -6.87
C LYS A 29 -18.54 21.52 -7.03
N THR A 30 -18.25 20.34 -7.56
CA THR A 30 -16.91 19.74 -7.48
C THR A 30 -16.34 19.44 -8.86
N ALA A 31 -15.06 19.73 -9.04
CA ALA A 31 -14.27 19.29 -10.19
C ALA A 31 -13.04 18.49 -9.74
N ILE A 32 -12.58 17.61 -10.63
CA ILE A 32 -11.33 16.87 -10.47
C ILE A 32 -10.43 17.11 -11.69
N VAL A 33 -9.14 17.34 -11.44
CA VAL A 33 -8.12 17.49 -12.47
C VAL A 33 -7.16 16.30 -12.39
N GLU A 34 -7.08 15.51 -13.46
CA GLU A 34 -6.24 14.32 -13.53
C GLU A 34 -5.47 14.30 -14.85
N LYS A 35 -4.14 14.17 -14.78
CA LYS A 35 -3.26 14.18 -15.95
C LYS A 35 -3.19 12.82 -16.68
N GLY A 36 -3.44 11.73 -15.95
CA GLY A 36 -3.47 10.36 -16.44
C GLY A 36 -4.90 9.80 -16.47
N LYS A 37 -5.10 8.63 -15.86
CA LYS A 37 -6.41 7.98 -15.75
C LYS A 37 -6.93 8.09 -14.32
N LEU A 38 -8.24 8.33 -14.17
CA LEU A 38 -8.92 8.30 -12.87
C LEU A 38 -8.68 6.95 -12.16
N GLY A 39 -8.49 7.00 -10.84
CA GLY A 39 -8.06 5.90 -10.00
C GLY A 39 -6.57 5.92 -9.67
N GLY A 40 -5.77 6.70 -10.41
CA GLY A 40 -4.35 6.97 -10.13
C GLY A 40 -3.49 5.71 -9.93
N THR A 41 -2.46 5.83 -9.09
CA THR A 41 -1.48 4.75 -8.88
C THR A 41 -2.11 3.44 -8.43
N CYS A 42 -2.96 3.44 -7.41
CA CYS A 42 -3.47 2.19 -6.84
C CYS A 42 -4.27 1.36 -7.86
N LEU A 43 -5.06 2.01 -8.70
CA LEU A 43 -5.87 1.32 -9.72
C LEU A 43 -5.05 0.87 -10.92
N HIS A 44 -4.14 1.71 -11.45
CA HIS A 44 -3.49 1.46 -12.74
C HIS A 44 -2.07 0.90 -12.61
N LYS A 45 -1.38 1.20 -11.52
CA LYS A 45 0.07 0.97 -11.35
C LYS A 45 0.48 0.47 -9.96
N GLY A 46 -0.46 -0.09 -9.20
CA GLY A 46 -0.26 -0.40 -7.80
C GLY A 46 -1.10 -1.57 -7.32
N CYS A 47 -1.98 -1.31 -6.35
CA CYS A 47 -2.74 -2.32 -5.63
C CYS A 47 -3.48 -3.30 -6.55
N ILE A 48 -4.35 -2.81 -7.42
CA ILE A 48 -5.22 -3.66 -8.25
C ILE A 48 -4.41 -4.57 -9.19
N PRO A 49 -3.50 -4.04 -10.02
CA PRO A 49 -2.76 -4.89 -10.94
C PRO A 49 -1.82 -5.87 -10.22
N SER A 50 -1.15 -5.46 -9.13
CA SER A 50 -0.29 -6.36 -8.36
C SER A 50 -1.09 -7.50 -7.70
N LYS A 51 -2.26 -7.21 -7.12
CA LYS A 51 -3.11 -8.22 -6.48
C LYS A 51 -3.73 -9.17 -7.51
N ALA A 52 -4.05 -8.67 -8.71
CA ALA A 52 -4.49 -9.51 -9.81
C ALA A 52 -3.41 -10.52 -10.23
N LEU A 53 -2.15 -10.08 -10.31
CA LEU A 53 -1.01 -10.94 -10.64
C LEU A 53 -0.66 -11.93 -9.52
N LEU A 54 -0.63 -11.49 -8.26
CA LEU A 54 -0.46 -12.34 -7.07
C LEU A 54 -1.46 -13.49 -7.08
N ARG A 55 -2.74 -13.20 -7.32
CA ARG A 55 -3.77 -14.25 -7.39
C ARG A 55 -3.53 -15.23 -8.54
N SER A 56 -3.05 -14.76 -9.68
CA SER A 56 -2.69 -15.64 -10.79
C SER A 56 -1.48 -16.51 -10.46
N ALA A 57 -0.50 -15.99 -9.73
CA ALA A 57 0.66 -16.74 -9.25
C ALA A 57 0.26 -17.82 -8.24
N GLU A 58 -0.60 -17.46 -7.27
CA GLU A 58 -1.14 -18.38 -6.28
C GLU A 58 -1.91 -19.54 -6.93
N VAL A 59 -2.78 -19.24 -7.91
CA VAL A 59 -3.52 -20.29 -8.66
C VAL A 59 -2.56 -21.23 -9.40
N TYR A 60 -1.49 -20.69 -10.01
CA TYR A 60 -0.49 -21.49 -10.69
C TYR A 60 0.29 -22.39 -9.71
N ALA A 61 0.71 -21.84 -8.57
CA ALA A 61 1.40 -22.59 -7.52
C ALA A 61 0.51 -23.69 -6.92
N THR A 62 -0.77 -23.41 -6.68
CA THR A 62 -1.74 -24.39 -6.18
C THR A 62 -2.03 -25.48 -7.20
N ALA A 63 -2.16 -25.14 -8.49
CA ALA A 63 -2.34 -26.14 -9.54
C ALA A 63 -1.15 -27.11 -9.63
N LYS A 64 0.08 -26.60 -9.46
CA LYS A 64 1.29 -27.45 -9.37
C LYS A 64 1.31 -28.38 -8.16
N ARG A 65 0.65 -27.98 -7.06
CA ARG A 65 0.49 -28.79 -5.84
C ARG A 65 -0.81 -29.58 -5.81
N GLY A 66 -1.53 -29.70 -6.93
CA GLY A 66 -2.84 -30.35 -6.98
C GLY A 66 -2.87 -31.79 -6.43
N GLU A 67 -1.75 -32.51 -6.56
CA GLU A 67 -1.62 -33.88 -6.03
C GLU A 67 -1.75 -33.95 -4.50
N GLU A 68 -1.37 -32.89 -3.77
CA GLU A 68 -1.57 -32.78 -2.31
C GLU A 68 -3.06 -32.88 -1.94
N PHE A 69 -3.94 -32.51 -2.87
CA PHE A 69 -5.39 -32.55 -2.75
C PHE A 69 -6.04 -33.72 -3.50
N GLY A 70 -5.23 -34.67 -4.00
CA GLY A 70 -5.70 -35.80 -4.81
C GLY A 70 -6.12 -35.42 -6.24
N VAL A 71 -5.78 -34.23 -6.71
CA VAL A 71 -6.02 -33.79 -8.10
C VAL A 71 -4.81 -34.12 -8.95
N VAL A 72 -4.92 -35.19 -9.75
CA VAL A 72 -3.86 -35.61 -10.67
C VAL A 72 -4.11 -34.99 -12.05
N THR A 73 -3.11 -34.27 -12.56
CA THR A 73 -3.14 -33.61 -13.88
C THR A 73 -1.80 -33.81 -14.61
N GLY A 74 -1.73 -33.43 -15.88
CA GLY A 74 -0.46 -33.38 -16.62
C GLY A 74 0.43 -32.22 -16.17
N GLU A 75 1.45 -31.90 -16.98
CA GLU A 75 2.32 -30.74 -16.70
C GLU A 75 1.52 -29.42 -16.69
N VAL A 76 1.63 -28.66 -15.60
CA VAL A 76 0.95 -27.37 -15.44
C VAL A 76 1.78 -26.27 -16.11
N GLY A 77 1.35 -25.86 -17.31
CA GLY A 77 1.94 -24.74 -18.06
C GLY A 77 1.41 -23.37 -17.61
N LEU A 78 2.22 -22.33 -17.82
CA LEU A 78 1.87 -20.93 -17.57
C LEU A 78 1.85 -20.14 -18.88
N ASP A 79 0.74 -19.48 -19.18
CA ASP A 79 0.61 -18.51 -20.27
C ASP A 79 0.57 -17.10 -19.68
N PHE A 80 1.74 -16.46 -19.57
CA PHE A 80 1.86 -15.15 -18.93
C PHE A 80 1.11 -14.04 -19.70
N SER A 81 0.93 -14.20 -21.01
CA SER A 81 0.14 -13.26 -21.81
C SER A 81 -1.33 -13.22 -21.35
N LYS A 82 -1.91 -14.38 -21.00
CA LYS A 82 -3.27 -14.47 -20.44
C LYS A 82 -3.36 -13.94 -19.02
N VAL A 83 -2.29 -14.10 -18.23
CA VAL A 83 -2.19 -13.48 -16.90
C VAL A 83 -2.26 -11.96 -17.02
N GLN A 84 -1.50 -11.37 -17.95
CA GLN A 84 -1.53 -9.93 -18.22
C GLN A 84 -2.90 -9.47 -18.76
N GLN A 85 -3.50 -10.20 -19.69
CA GLN A 85 -4.85 -9.87 -20.19
C GLN A 85 -5.92 -9.89 -19.08
N ARG A 86 -5.84 -10.84 -18.14
CA ARG A 86 -6.74 -10.89 -16.98
C ARG A 86 -6.55 -9.67 -16.08
N LYS A 87 -5.31 -9.29 -15.80
CA LYS A 87 -4.96 -8.10 -15.01
C LYS A 87 -5.58 -6.84 -15.66
N GLU A 88 -5.35 -6.63 -16.96
CA GLU A 88 -5.89 -5.47 -17.68
C GLU A 88 -7.42 -5.43 -17.67
N LYS A 89 -8.09 -6.58 -17.86
CA LYS A 89 -9.56 -6.65 -17.79
C LYS A 89 -10.11 -6.17 -16.43
N ILE A 90 -9.44 -6.51 -15.33
CA ILE A 90 -9.84 -6.08 -13.99
C ILE A 90 -9.62 -4.57 -13.82
N VAL A 91 -8.46 -4.06 -14.24
CA VAL A 91 -8.13 -2.62 -14.20
C VAL A 91 -9.16 -1.82 -15.01
N ASP A 92 -9.47 -2.24 -16.24
CA ASP A 92 -10.44 -1.59 -17.11
C ASP A 92 -11.86 -1.59 -16.54
N GLN A 93 -12.28 -2.71 -15.94
CA GLN A 93 -13.59 -2.82 -15.30
C GLN A 93 -13.72 -1.80 -14.16
N LEU A 94 -12.72 -1.75 -13.28
CA LEU A 94 -12.72 -0.84 -12.14
C LEU A 94 -12.58 0.63 -12.57
N HIS A 95 -11.77 0.92 -13.60
CA HIS A 95 -11.66 2.26 -14.18
C HIS A 95 -13.00 2.77 -14.72
N LYS A 96 -13.73 1.93 -15.47
CA LYS A 96 -15.10 2.24 -15.92
C LYS A 96 -16.04 2.49 -14.73
N GLY A 97 -15.86 1.74 -13.64
CA GLY A 97 -16.58 1.96 -12.39
C GLY A 97 -16.32 3.35 -11.81
N VAL A 98 -15.06 3.78 -11.71
CA VAL A 98 -14.70 5.13 -11.22
C VAL A 98 -15.28 6.21 -12.13
N GLN A 99 -15.19 6.05 -13.45
CA GLN A 99 -15.80 6.98 -14.42
C GLN A 99 -17.33 7.07 -14.25
N HIS A 100 -17.99 5.95 -13.98
CA HIS A 100 -19.42 5.93 -13.69
C HIS A 100 -19.75 6.69 -12.40
N LEU A 101 -18.96 6.51 -11.33
CA LEU A 101 -19.13 7.22 -10.07
C LEU A 101 -18.98 8.74 -10.23
N MET A 102 -18.00 9.21 -11.03
CA MET A 102 -17.87 10.65 -11.32
C MET A 102 -19.12 11.22 -12.00
N LYS A 103 -19.66 10.49 -13.00
CA LYS A 103 -20.90 10.88 -13.69
C LYS A 103 -22.11 10.87 -12.76
N GLN A 104 -22.23 9.84 -11.92
CA GLN A 104 -23.30 9.73 -10.93
C GLN A 104 -23.26 10.89 -9.91
N GLY A 105 -22.06 11.26 -9.47
CA GLY A 105 -21.84 12.40 -8.59
C GLY A 105 -21.93 13.77 -9.28
N LYS A 106 -22.17 13.83 -10.59
CA LYS A 106 -22.12 15.08 -11.39
C LYS A 106 -20.82 15.86 -11.14
N ILE A 107 -19.71 15.14 -11.04
CA ILE A 107 -18.38 15.72 -10.82
C ILE A 107 -17.77 15.98 -12.19
N ASP A 108 -17.34 17.22 -12.42
CA ASP A 108 -16.67 17.59 -13.66
C ASP A 108 -15.23 17.03 -13.66
N VAL A 109 -14.85 16.36 -14.74
CA VAL A 109 -13.52 15.75 -14.87
C VAL A 109 -12.74 16.48 -15.96
N TYR A 110 -11.59 17.01 -15.59
CA TYR A 110 -10.65 17.68 -16.48
C TYR A 110 -9.42 16.80 -16.68
N GLU A 111 -9.23 16.33 -17.91
CA GLU A 111 -8.09 15.50 -18.30
C GLU A 111 -6.91 16.39 -18.71
N GLY A 112 -5.98 16.62 -17.78
CA GLY A 112 -4.89 17.56 -17.98
C GLY A 112 -4.00 17.76 -16.77
N LEU A 113 -2.89 18.48 -16.97
CA LEU A 113 -1.98 18.85 -15.90
C LEU A 113 -2.44 20.14 -15.22
N GLY A 114 -2.95 20.01 -14.00
CA GLY A 114 -3.34 21.15 -13.18
C GLY A 114 -2.16 21.80 -12.46
N ARG A 115 -2.13 23.14 -12.45
CA ARG A 115 -1.17 23.95 -11.69
C ARG A 115 -1.88 25.06 -10.92
N ILE A 116 -1.49 25.23 -9.67
CA ILE A 116 -1.97 26.33 -8.82
C ILE A 116 -1.32 27.63 -9.30
N LEU A 117 -2.16 28.59 -9.61
CA LEU A 117 -1.73 29.94 -9.90
C LEU A 117 -1.59 30.74 -8.60
N GLY A 118 -0.56 31.59 -8.58
CA GLY A 118 -0.36 32.55 -7.50
C GLY A 118 -1.43 33.66 -7.48
N PRO A 119 -1.32 34.56 -6.50
CA PRO A 119 -2.14 35.76 -6.47
C PRO A 119 -2.03 36.55 -7.78
N SER A 120 -3.15 37.13 -8.21
CA SER A 120 -3.22 38.00 -9.38
C SER A 120 -4.11 39.20 -9.09
N ILE A 121 -4.13 40.16 -10.02
CA ILE A 121 -4.99 41.35 -9.93
C ILE A 121 -6.49 40.94 -9.86
N PHE A 122 -6.84 39.77 -10.38
CA PHE A 122 -8.22 39.26 -10.42
C PHE A 122 -8.55 38.30 -9.27
N SER A 123 -7.54 37.77 -8.56
CA SER A 123 -7.71 36.94 -7.37
C SER A 123 -6.55 37.22 -6.40
N PRO A 124 -6.78 37.98 -5.31
CA PRO A 124 -5.70 38.33 -4.38
C PRO A 124 -5.19 37.12 -3.56
N MET A 125 -5.86 35.98 -3.65
CA MET A 125 -5.43 34.71 -3.04
C MET A 125 -4.97 33.72 -4.12
N PRO A 126 -3.95 32.89 -3.85
CA PRO A 126 -3.61 31.77 -4.72
C PRO A 126 -4.76 30.73 -4.73
N GLY A 127 -4.78 29.81 -5.68
CA GLY A 127 -5.72 28.67 -5.65
C GLY A 127 -6.49 28.44 -6.94
N THR A 128 -6.53 29.41 -7.85
CA THR A 128 -7.03 29.18 -9.21
C THR A 128 -6.19 28.09 -9.86
N ILE A 129 -6.85 27.07 -10.42
CA ILE A 129 -6.18 25.96 -11.09
C ILE A 129 -6.20 26.20 -12.60
N SER A 130 -5.02 26.34 -13.19
CA SER A 130 -4.86 26.29 -14.65
C SER A 130 -4.68 24.83 -15.06
N VAL A 131 -5.50 24.37 -16.01
CA VAL A 131 -5.42 23.01 -16.54
C VAL A 131 -4.85 23.05 -17.95
N GLU A 132 -3.65 22.49 -18.11
CA GLU A 132 -3.08 22.20 -19.43
C GLU A 132 -3.74 20.92 -19.97
N MET A 133 -4.63 21.07 -20.95
CA MET A 133 -5.51 19.99 -21.42
C MET A 133 -4.74 18.95 -22.25
N ASN A 134 -4.94 17.66 -21.97
CA ASN A 134 -4.25 16.57 -22.65
C ASN A 134 -4.52 16.52 -24.17
N ASN A 135 -5.68 17.04 -24.60
CA ASN A 135 -6.08 17.06 -26.01
C ASN A 135 -5.47 18.23 -26.81
N GLY A 136 -4.62 19.07 -26.20
CA GLY A 136 -4.01 20.24 -26.83
C GLY A 136 -4.95 21.43 -27.06
N SER A 137 -6.14 21.41 -26.46
CA SER A 137 -7.01 22.61 -26.42
C SER A 137 -6.46 23.66 -25.47
N ASP A 138 -7.00 24.88 -25.56
CA ASP A 138 -6.62 26.00 -24.69
C ASP A 138 -6.77 25.64 -23.21
N ASN A 139 -5.88 26.18 -22.37
CA ASN A 139 -5.92 25.93 -20.94
C ASN A 139 -7.26 26.37 -20.34
N GLU A 140 -7.85 25.51 -19.52
CA GLU A 140 -9.02 25.86 -18.72
C GLU A 140 -8.60 26.47 -17.38
N MET A 141 -9.43 27.38 -16.88
CA MET A 141 -9.19 28.12 -15.63
C MET A 141 -10.32 27.83 -14.66
N LEU A 142 -10.00 27.09 -13.60
CA LEU A 142 -10.96 26.71 -12.56
C LEU A 142 -10.76 27.62 -11.35
N ILE A 143 -11.84 28.26 -10.90
CA ILE A 143 -11.83 29.19 -9.76
C ILE A 143 -12.54 28.49 -8.58
N PRO A 144 -11.79 27.83 -7.67
CA PRO A 144 -12.35 27.17 -6.51
C PRO A 144 -12.54 28.11 -5.31
N LYS A 145 -13.50 27.78 -4.44
CA LYS A 145 -13.47 28.24 -3.04
C LYS A 145 -12.44 27.47 -2.21
N ASN A 146 -12.31 26.16 -2.43
CA ASN A 146 -11.33 25.30 -1.75
C ASN A 146 -10.61 24.38 -2.75
N VAL A 147 -9.38 23.99 -2.41
CA VAL A 147 -8.57 23.04 -3.18
C VAL A 147 -8.17 21.87 -2.29
N VAL A 148 -8.24 20.65 -2.82
CA VAL A 148 -7.62 19.46 -2.21
C VAL A 148 -6.53 18.92 -3.14
N LEU A 149 -5.29 18.91 -2.65
CA LEU A 149 -4.13 18.34 -3.35
C LEU A 149 -4.06 16.84 -3.04
N ALA A 150 -4.26 16.01 -4.05
CA ALA A 150 -4.24 14.56 -3.98
C ALA A 150 -3.32 13.96 -5.07
N THR A 151 -2.16 14.59 -5.26
CA THR A 151 -1.22 14.31 -6.37
C THR A 151 -0.42 13.01 -6.18
N GLY A 152 -0.53 12.40 -5.01
CA GLY A 152 0.02 11.08 -4.71
C GLY A 152 1.54 11.02 -4.76
N SER A 153 2.06 9.87 -5.18
CA SER A 153 3.50 9.57 -5.17
C SER A 153 3.93 8.80 -6.42
N ARG A 154 5.25 8.68 -6.61
CA ARG A 154 5.92 7.88 -7.62
C ARG A 154 6.98 6.95 -6.98
N PRO A 155 7.40 5.86 -7.66
CA PRO A 155 8.50 5.03 -7.17
C PRO A 155 9.77 5.86 -6.96
N ARG A 156 10.47 5.60 -5.85
CA ARG A 156 11.78 6.20 -5.58
C ARG A 156 12.88 5.31 -6.19
N SER A 157 13.91 5.93 -6.76
CA SER A 157 15.15 5.23 -7.14
C SER A 157 16.32 5.61 -6.24
N LEU A 158 17.40 4.84 -6.32
CA LEU A 158 18.68 5.17 -5.70
C LEU A 158 19.45 6.16 -6.58
N PRO A 159 20.14 7.17 -6.02
CA PRO A 159 21.03 8.03 -6.79
C PRO A 159 22.05 7.21 -7.58
N GLY A 160 22.18 7.49 -8.89
CA GLY A 160 23.06 6.74 -9.80
C GLY A 160 22.47 5.44 -10.35
N LEU A 161 21.29 5.02 -9.91
CA LEU A 161 20.57 3.86 -10.46
C LEU A 161 19.47 4.33 -11.41
N GLU A 162 19.82 4.41 -12.70
CA GLU A 162 18.88 4.81 -13.74
C GLU A 162 17.91 3.68 -14.11
N ILE A 163 16.63 4.01 -14.16
CA ILE A 163 15.55 3.12 -14.59
C ILE A 163 15.48 3.18 -16.12
N ASP A 164 15.69 2.05 -16.79
CA ASP A 164 15.61 1.94 -18.25
C ASP A 164 14.37 1.15 -18.72
N GLY A 165 13.67 0.48 -17.79
CA GLY A 165 12.52 -0.37 -18.09
C GLY A 165 12.87 -1.70 -18.78
N GLU A 166 14.14 -1.89 -19.13
CA GLU A 166 14.65 -3.12 -19.71
C GLU A 166 15.41 -3.93 -18.65
N PHE A 167 16.58 -3.50 -18.19
CA PHE A 167 17.36 -4.21 -17.16
C PHE A 167 16.99 -3.76 -15.75
N VAL A 168 16.71 -2.48 -15.57
CA VAL A 168 16.40 -1.86 -14.28
C VAL A 168 15.01 -1.24 -14.37
N MET A 169 14.12 -1.72 -13.50
CA MET A 169 12.71 -1.36 -13.49
C MET A 169 12.26 -0.91 -12.10
N THR A 170 11.18 -0.16 -12.05
CA THR A 170 10.39 0.05 -10.84
C THR A 170 9.14 -0.84 -10.88
N SER A 171 8.26 -0.70 -9.89
CA SER A 171 6.95 -1.35 -9.91
C SER A 171 6.11 -0.95 -11.12
N ASP A 172 6.29 0.26 -11.67
CA ASP A 172 5.51 0.74 -12.80
C ASP A 172 5.80 -0.07 -14.06
N GLU A 173 7.07 -0.26 -14.40
CA GLU A 173 7.49 -1.05 -15.57
C GLU A 173 7.29 -2.55 -15.33
N ALA A 174 7.50 -3.04 -14.11
CA ALA A 174 7.32 -4.45 -13.77
C ALA A 174 5.88 -4.93 -14.03
N LEU A 175 4.87 -4.08 -13.80
CA LEU A 175 3.47 -4.39 -14.09
C LEU A 175 3.17 -4.55 -15.59
N GLN A 176 4.07 -4.07 -16.45
CA GLN A 176 3.93 -4.10 -17.92
C GLN A 176 4.81 -5.16 -18.58
N MET A 177 5.48 -6.02 -17.80
CA MET A 177 6.30 -7.10 -18.36
C MET A 177 5.51 -7.99 -19.31
N GLU A 178 6.07 -8.29 -20.48
CA GLU A 178 5.47 -9.18 -21.46
C GLU A 178 5.84 -10.65 -21.23
N ALA A 179 6.97 -10.88 -20.56
CA ALA A 179 7.49 -12.20 -20.22
C ALA A 179 8.11 -12.17 -18.82
N LEU A 180 8.11 -13.33 -18.16
CA LEU A 180 8.79 -13.50 -16.87
C LEU A 180 10.30 -13.66 -17.09
N PRO A 181 11.15 -12.94 -16.34
CA PRO A 181 12.57 -13.19 -16.36
C PRO A 181 12.89 -14.52 -15.69
N LYS A 182 14.00 -15.15 -16.09
CA LYS A 182 14.52 -16.36 -15.41
C LYS A 182 14.99 -16.02 -13.99
N SER A 183 15.58 -14.84 -13.81
CA SER A 183 16.07 -14.38 -12.51
C SER A 183 15.88 -12.88 -12.32
N ILE A 184 15.66 -12.47 -11.08
CA ILE A 184 15.47 -11.06 -10.70
C ILE A 184 16.16 -10.73 -9.37
N ILE A 185 16.78 -9.56 -9.32
CA ILE A 185 17.21 -8.93 -8.06
C ILE A 185 16.16 -7.89 -7.68
N ILE A 186 15.70 -7.91 -6.43
CA ILE A 186 14.80 -6.91 -5.86
C ILE A 186 15.59 -6.11 -4.85
N VAL A 187 15.78 -4.81 -5.13
CA VAL A 187 16.47 -3.87 -4.24
C VAL A 187 15.42 -3.22 -3.33
N GLY A 188 15.44 -3.57 -2.06
CA GLY A 188 14.43 -3.21 -1.06
C GLY A 188 13.50 -4.38 -0.73
N GLY A 189 13.54 -4.80 0.53
CA GLY A 189 12.71 -5.82 1.17
C GLY A 189 11.54 -5.23 1.98
N GLY A 190 11.03 -4.08 1.58
CA GLY A 190 9.75 -3.54 2.07
C GLY A 190 8.53 -4.28 1.50
N VAL A 191 7.33 -3.78 1.79
CA VAL A 191 6.04 -4.42 1.39
C VAL A 191 6.00 -4.75 -0.10
N ILE A 192 6.25 -3.77 -0.97
CA ILE A 192 6.23 -3.96 -2.43
C ILE A 192 7.27 -5.02 -2.85
N GLY A 193 8.50 -4.93 -2.33
CA GLY A 193 9.56 -5.88 -2.66
C GLY A 193 9.22 -7.32 -2.28
N ILE A 194 8.61 -7.54 -1.10
CA ILE A 194 8.21 -8.87 -0.63
C ILE A 194 7.00 -9.42 -1.40
N GLU A 195 6.02 -8.60 -1.75
CA GLU A 195 4.92 -9.02 -2.62
C GLU A 195 5.42 -9.47 -3.99
N TRP A 196 6.31 -8.68 -4.62
CA TRP A 196 6.93 -9.06 -5.89
C TRP A 196 7.79 -10.32 -5.77
N ALA A 197 8.55 -10.45 -4.68
CA ALA A 197 9.35 -11.64 -4.42
C ALA A 197 8.49 -12.90 -4.32
N SER A 198 7.38 -12.83 -3.59
CA SER A 198 6.43 -13.95 -3.45
C SER A 198 5.83 -14.30 -4.79
N MET A 199 5.29 -13.30 -5.50
CA MET A 199 4.62 -13.48 -6.77
C MET A 199 5.52 -14.11 -7.83
N LEU A 200 6.73 -13.58 -8.01
CA LEU A 200 7.67 -14.06 -9.03
C LEU A 200 8.22 -15.45 -8.67
N SER A 201 8.45 -15.72 -7.38
CA SER A 201 8.81 -17.06 -6.92
C SER A 201 7.70 -18.08 -7.22
N ASP A 202 6.43 -17.73 -6.99
CA ASP A 202 5.28 -18.60 -7.27
C ASP A 202 5.12 -18.84 -8.78
N PHE A 203 5.49 -17.88 -9.63
CA PHE A 203 5.58 -18.06 -11.08
C PHE A 203 6.83 -18.85 -11.54
N GLY A 204 7.80 -19.10 -10.65
CA GLY A 204 9.01 -19.89 -10.92
C GLY A 204 10.25 -19.08 -11.33
N THR A 205 10.25 -17.76 -11.17
CA THR A 205 11.45 -16.92 -11.36
C THR A 205 12.39 -17.08 -10.16
N GLU A 206 13.71 -17.12 -10.41
CA GLU A 206 14.72 -17.08 -9.34
C GLU A 206 14.82 -15.67 -8.74
N VAL A 207 14.47 -15.52 -7.46
CA VAL A 207 14.41 -14.21 -6.79
C VAL A 207 15.54 -14.04 -5.76
N THR A 208 16.24 -12.90 -5.84
CA THR A 208 17.14 -12.42 -4.77
C THR A 208 16.68 -11.05 -4.26
N VAL A 209 16.34 -10.94 -2.98
CA VAL A 209 16.02 -9.68 -2.31
C VAL A 209 17.27 -9.16 -1.60
N ILE A 210 17.63 -7.91 -1.84
CA ILE A 210 18.72 -7.19 -1.17
C ILE A 210 18.10 -6.05 -0.36
N GLU A 211 18.22 -6.12 0.96
CA GLU A 211 17.66 -5.16 1.91
C GLU A 211 18.79 -4.49 2.71
N TYR A 212 18.69 -3.17 2.85
CA TYR A 212 19.66 -2.37 3.60
C TYR A 212 19.52 -2.58 5.11
N ALA A 213 18.28 -2.61 5.62
CA ALA A 213 17.97 -2.91 7.01
C ALA A 213 18.40 -4.33 7.40
N ASP A 214 18.48 -4.59 8.70
CA ASP A 214 18.86 -5.89 9.26
C ASP A 214 17.80 -6.98 9.03
N ARG A 215 16.57 -6.59 8.71
CA ARG A 215 15.41 -7.46 8.43
C ARG A 215 14.55 -6.91 7.29
N ILE A 216 13.84 -7.80 6.60
CA ILE A 216 12.78 -7.42 5.66
C ILE A 216 11.56 -6.87 6.41
N ILE A 217 10.69 -6.12 5.73
CA ILE A 217 9.49 -5.48 6.29
C ILE A 217 9.76 -4.86 7.67
N PRO A 218 10.77 -3.97 7.79
CA PRO A 218 11.29 -3.53 9.09
C PRO A 218 10.28 -2.76 9.94
N THR A 219 9.19 -2.27 9.34
CA THR A 219 8.08 -1.57 9.99
C THR A 219 7.04 -2.49 10.63
N GLU A 220 7.14 -3.80 10.45
CA GLU A 220 6.26 -4.79 11.09
C GLU A 220 6.89 -5.34 12.38
N ASP A 221 6.07 -5.98 13.22
CA ASP A 221 6.53 -6.67 14.43
C ASP A 221 7.66 -7.67 14.09
N LYS A 222 8.68 -7.72 14.94
CA LYS A 222 9.89 -8.54 14.71
C LYS A 222 9.57 -10.01 14.46
N GLU A 223 8.54 -10.57 15.11
CA GLU A 223 8.15 -11.96 14.90
C GLU A 223 7.51 -12.18 13.53
N ILE A 224 6.72 -11.23 13.04
CA ILE A 224 6.15 -11.25 11.68
C ILE A 224 7.26 -11.19 10.64
N SER A 225 8.20 -10.25 10.78
CA SER A 225 9.35 -10.13 9.88
C SER A 225 10.19 -11.42 9.83
N ARG A 226 10.47 -12.01 10.99
CA ARG A 226 11.22 -13.27 11.09
C ARG A 226 10.50 -14.43 10.43
N GLU A 227 9.19 -14.56 10.65
CA GLU A 227 8.39 -15.63 10.09
C GLU A 227 8.20 -15.48 8.58
N MET A 228 7.96 -14.26 8.10
CA MET A 228 7.95 -13.95 6.67
C MET A 228 9.26 -14.35 6.01
N GLN A 229 10.40 -13.96 6.60
CA GLN A 229 11.72 -14.31 6.05
C GLN A 229 11.93 -15.82 6.00
N ARG A 230 11.49 -16.56 7.03
CA ARG A 230 11.58 -18.03 7.07
C ARG A 230 10.76 -18.65 5.95
N LEU A 231 9.52 -18.20 5.76
CA LEU A 231 8.58 -18.75 4.78
C LEU A 231 8.96 -18.40 3.34
N MET A 232 9.45 -17.19 3.10
CA MET A 232 10.00 -16.79 1.80
C MET A 232 11.26 -17.59 1.43
N LYS A 233 12.15 -17.87 2.40
CA LYS A 233 13.30 -18.77 2.17
C LYS A 233 12.87 -20.20 1.88
N LYS A 234 11.83 -20.71 2.55
CA LYS A 234 11.24 -22.04 2.28
C LYS A 234 10.69 -22.12 0.84
N LYS A 235 10.22 -21.01 0.27
CA LYS A 235 9.82 -20.88 -1.14
C LYS A 235 10.99 -20.77 -2.14
N GLY A 236 12.23 -20.67 -1.67
CA GLY A 236 13.42 -20.56 -2.53
C GLY A 236 13.90 -19.12 -2.79
N VAL A 237 13.27 -18.12 -2.18
CA VAL A 237 13.71 -16.72 -2.30
C VAL A 237 15.01 -16.52 -1.51
N LYS A 238 16.05 -16.01 -2.18
CA LYS A 238 17.30 -15.60 -1.52
C LYS A 238 17.10 -14.22 -0.90
N ILE A 239 17.39 -14.07 0.39
CA ILE A 239 17.21 -12.80 1.12
C ILE A 239 18.52 -12.42 1.79
N ILE A 240 19.05 -11.26 1.41
CA ILE A 240 20.30 -10.68 1.91
C ILE A 240 19.95 -9.36 2.62
N THR A 241 20.04 -9.35 3.95
CA THR A 241 19.80 -8.16 4.78
C THR A 241 21.12 -7.53 5.22
N GLY A 242 21.08 -6.30 5.72
CA GLY A 242 22.27 -5.53 6.08
C GLY A 242 23.17 -5.25 4.87
N ALA A 243 22.56 -5.10 3.69
CA ALA A 243 23.25 -5.03 2.41
C ALA A 243 23.04 -3.67 1.73
N LYS A 244 24.11 -2.90 1.60
CA LYS A 244 24.08 -1.59 0.94
C LYS A 244 24.42 -1.73 -0.54
N VAL A 245 23.41 -1.62 -1.40
CA VAL A 245 23.61 -1.61 -2.85
C VAL A 245 24.48 -0.42 -3.27
N LEU A 246 25.37 -0.65 -4.24
CA LEU A 246 26.31 0.33 -4.81
C LEU A 246 25.90 0.63 -6.28
N PRO A 247 25.03 1.62 -6.53
CA PRO A 247 24.49 1.91 -7.87
C PRO A 247 25.53 2.08 -8.97
N GLU A 248 26.67 2.69 -8.64
CA GLU A 248 27.79 2.97 -9.55
C GLU A 248 28.45 1.70 -10.11
N THR A 249 28.17 0.53 -9.52
CA THR A 249 28.72 -0.76 -9.94
C THR A 249 27.84 -1.47 -10.96
N LEU A 250 26.69 -0.89 -11.34
CA LEU A 250 25.77 -1.49 -12.31
C LEU A 250 26.47 -1.74 -13.64
N LYS A 251 26.42 -2.99 -14.11
CA LYS A 251 26.83 -3.40 -15.45
C LYS A 251 25.64 -4.02 -16.15
N LYS A 252 25.42 -3.63 -17.41
CA LYS A 252 24.37 -4.17 -18.28
C LYS A 252 25.04 -4.97 -19.40
N GLY A 253 24.77 -6.27 -19.47
CA GLY A 253 25.31 -7.19 -20.47
C GLY A 253 24.24 -8.19 -20.89
N GLU A 254 24.57 -9.48 -20.98
CA GLU A 254 23.55 -10.53 -21.14
C GLU A 254 22.59 -10.59 -19.94
N VAL A 255 23.10 -10.27 -18.76
CA VAL A 255 22.36 -10.08 -17.50
C VAL A 255 22.79 -8.77 -16.84
N ALA A 256 21.97 -8.23 -15.94
CA ALA A 256 22.35 -7.13 -15.08
C ALA A 256 23.21 -7.64 -13.91
N ALA A 257 24.30 -6.94 -13.62
CA ALA A 257 25.15 -7.19 -12.46
C ALA A 257 25.23 -5.93 -11.59
N ILE A 258 25.07 -6.08 -10.27
CA ILE A 258 25.17 -4.99 -9.31
C ILE A 258 25.83 -5.48 -8.02
N SER A 259 26.69 -4.66 -7.42
CA SER A 259 27.33 -4.98 -6.15
C SER A 259 26.57 -4.40 -4.95
N ALA A 260 26.69 -5.08 -3.82
CA ALA A 260 26.33 -4.53 -2.52
C ALA A 260 27.43 -4.78 -1.48
N GLU A 261 27.59 -3.86 -0.54
CA GLU A 261 28.41 -4.06 0.65
C GLU A 261 27.61 -4.87 1.67
N VAL A 262 28.12 -6.05 2.03
CA VAL A 262 27.50 -7.00 2.94
C VAL A 262 28.52 -7.36 4.02
N LYS A 263 28.27 -6.95 5.26
CA LYS A 263 29.21 -7.15 6.39
C LYS A 263 30.62 -6.59 6.11
N GLY A 264 30.71 -5.46 5.42
CA GLY A 264 31.98 -4.82 5.05
C GLY A 264 32.70 -5.44 3.85
N GLU A 265 32.14 -6.48 3.23
CA GLU A 265 32.66 -7.08 2.00
C GLU A 265 31.78 -6.71 0.80
N GLN A 266 32.40 -6.32 -0.31
CA GLN A 266 31.67 -6.12 -1.57
C GLN A 266 31.34 -7.47 -2.21
N LYS A 267 30.06 -7.70 -2.52
CA LYS A 267 29.57 -8.91 -3.20
C LYS A 267 28.79 -8.51 -4.45
N GLU A 268 29.08 -9.16 -5.57
CA GLU A 268 28.38 -8.97 -6.82
C GLU A 268 27.18 -9.93 -6.92
N PHE A 269 26.05 -9.41 -7.37
CA PHE A 269 24.81 -10.16 -7.64
C PHE A 269 24.45 -9.99 -9.12
N GLN A 270 23.97 -11.06 -9.74
CA GLN A 270 23.60 -11.06 -11.16
C GLN A 270 22.20 -11.63 -11.36
N ALA A 271 21.42 -11.01 -12.24
CA ALA A 271 20.10 -11.47 -12.65
C ALA A 271 19.70 -10.86 -14.00
N GLU A 272 18.73 -11.46 -14.71
CA GLU A 272 18.24 -10.89 -15.97
C GLU A 272 17.63 -9.50 -15.79
N LYS A 273 16.99 -9.25 -14.64
CA LYS A 273 16.31 -7.98 -14.31
C LYS A 273 16.61 -7.53 -12.89
N ILE A 274 16.50 -6.23 -12.64
CA ILE A 274 16.58 -5.59 -11.31
C ILE A 274 15.31 -4.78 -11.09
N LEU A 275 14.56 -5.09 -10.02
CA LEU A 275 13.42 -4.30 -9.55
C LEU A 275 13.86 -3.41 -8.38
N VAL A 276 13.70 -2.11 -8.52
CA VAL A 276 13.98 -1.12 -7.48
C VAL A 276 12.71 -0.84 -6.68
N SER A 277 12.74 -1.14 -5.39
CA SER A 277 11.61 -1.05 -4.45
C SER A 277 12.02 -0.40 -3.12
N VAL A 278 12.67 0.76 -3.19
CA VAL A 278 13.25 1.47 -2.03
C VAL A 278 12.34 2.57 -1.46
N GLY A 279 11.03 2.39 -1.60
CA GLY A 279 10.01 3.32 -1.14
C GLY A 279 9.44 4.23 -2.25
N ARG A 280 8.67 5.22 -1.83
CA ARG A 280 7.92 6.12 -2.73
C ARG A 280 8.21 7.58 -2.38
N GLN A 281 8.14 8.45 -3.39
CA GLN A 281 8.36 9.89 -3.26
C GLN A 281 7.11 10.65 -3.68
N ALA A 282 6.73 11.68 -2.91
CA ALA A 282 5.57 12.51 -3.20
C ALA A 282 5.69 13.32 -4.51
N ASN A 283 4.55 13.55 -5.17
CA ASN A 283 4.46 14.34 -6.39
C ASN A 283 4.06 15.79 -6.04
N VAL A 284 5.02 16.60 -5.63
CA VAL A 284 4.79 17.99 -5.18
C VAL A 284 5.44 19.04 -6.08
N GLU A 285 6.18 18.61 -7.10
CA GLU A 285 6.92 19.48 -8.01
C GLU A 285 6.07 19.86 -9.23
N GLY A 286 6.20 21.11 -9.70
CA GLY A 286 5.59 21.56 -10.95
C GLY A 286 4.06 21.65 -10.95
N ILE A 287 3.45 21.62 -9.76
CA ILE A 287 2.00 21.76 -9.54
C ILE A 287 1.61 23.16 -9.05
N GLY A 288 2.56 24.11 -8.97
CA GLY A 288 2.29 25.50 -8.63
C GLY A 288 2.25 25.82 -7.13
N ILE A 289 2.61 24.88 -6.25
CA ILE A 289 2.70 25.14 -4.80
C ILE A 289 3.74 26.21 -4.48
N GLU A 290 4.75 26.38 -5.32
CA GLU A 290 5.77 27.43 -5.27
C GLU A 290 5.19 28.85 -5.38
N ASN A 291 3.96 28.98 -5.86
CA ASN A 291 3.24 30.25 -5.97
C ASN A 291 2.36 30.55 -4.73
N THR A 292 2.49 29.75 -3.67
CA THR A 292 1.63 29.76 -2.47
C THR A 292 2.49 29.78 -1.20
N GLU A 293 1.87 29.90 -0.04
CA GLU A 293 2.56 29.73 1.25
C GLU A 293 2.68 28.27 1.73
N ILE A 294 2.26 27.30 0.92
CA ILE A 294 2.32 25.87 1.27
C ILE A 294 3.77 25.45 1.56
N GLN A 295 3.95 24.75 2.69
CA GLN A 295 5.25 24.29 3.14
C GLN A 295 5.46 22.82 2.77
N THR A 296 6.72 22.46 2.54
CA THR A 296 7.13 21.06 2.39
C THR A 296 8.25 20.71 3.36
N GLU A 297 8.23 19.49 3.89
CA GLU A 297 9.31 18.92 4.70
C GLU A 297 9.69 17.56 4.11
N LYS A 298 11.00 17.34 3.88
CA LYS A 298 11.54 16.09 3.30
C LYS A 298 10.86 15.67 1.98
N GLY A 299 10.32 16.64 1.24
CA GLY A 299 9.63 16.42 -0.03
C GLY A 299 8.13 16.12 0.07
N TYR A 300 7.52 16.24 1.26
CA TYR A 300 6.09 16.04 1.49
C TYR A 300 5.41 17.35 1.90
N ILE A 301 4.14 17.54 1.54
CA ILE A 301 3.36 18.72 1.94
C ILE A 301 3.06 18.65 3.43
N VAL A 302 3.30 19.74 4.15
CA VAL A 302 2.98 19.85 5.57
C VAL A 302 1.51 20.25 5.74
N THR A 303 0.81 19.52 6.61
CA THR A 303 -0.59 19.77 6.96
C THR A 303 -0.80 19.74 8.47
N ASN A 304 -1.92 20.29 8.93
CA ASN A 304 -2.42 20.07 10.28
C ASN A 304 -3.22 18.76 10.39
N GLU A 305 -3.81 18.50 11.56
CA GLU A 305 -4.60 17.30 11.87
C GLU A 305 -5.90 17.14 11.04
N TYR A 306 -6.34 18.21 10.37
CA TYR A 306 -7.49 18.23 9.46
C TYR A 306 -7.07 18.28 7.99
N PHE A 307 -5.79 17.99 7.71
CA PHE A 307 -5.22 17.96 6.35
C PHE A 307 -5.16 19.33 5.66
N GLN A 308 -5.33 20.42 6.41
CA GLN A 308 -5.24 21.78 5.91
C GLN A 308 -3.77 22.20 5.81
N THR A 309 -3.41 22.88 4.73
CA THR A 309 -2.07 23.45 4.55
C THR A 309 -1.97 24.82 5.24
N LYS A 310 -0.85 25.52 5.07
CA LYS A 310 -0.70 26.91 5.54
C LYS A 310 -1.69 27.89 4.87
N GLU A 311 -2.11 27.58 3.65
CA GLU A 311 -3.20 28.28 2.97
C GLU A 311 -4.53 27.70 3.46
N SER A 312 -5.36 28.50 4.14
CA SER A 312 -6.55 28.00 4.85
C SER A 312 -7.61 27.36 3.95
N HIS A 313 -7.62 27.69 2.65
CA HIS A 313 -8.53 27.13 1.65
C HIS A 313 -7.91 26.00 0.82
N ILE A 314 -6.66 25.59 1.12
CA ILE A 314 -5.97 24.50 0.42
C ILE A 314 -5.63 23.40 1.41
N TYR A 315 -6.02 22.18 1.05
CA TYR A 315 -5.81 20.94 1.80
C TYR A 315 -4.90 20.01 1.00
N ALA A 316 -4.26 19.04 1.66
CA ALA A 316 -3.48 18.00 0.99
C ALA A 316 -3.68 16.64 1.67
N ILE A 317 -3.84 15.59 0.89
CA ILE A 317 -4.20 14.24 1.36
C ILE A 317 -3.41 13.15 0.64
N GLY A 318 -3.31 11.97 1.25
CA GLY A 318 -2.69 10.79 0.70
C GLY A 318 -1.17 10.91 0.58
N ASP A 319 -0.58 10.15 -0.34
CA ASP A 319 0.87 9.99 -0.35
C ASP A 319 1.70 11.29 -0.51
N CYS A 320 1.09 12.41 -0.94
CA CYS A 320 1.78 13.69 -1.06
C CYS A 320 2.08 14.37 0.29
N ILE A 321 1.42 13.95 1.37
CA ILE A 321 1.69 14.42 2.74
C ILE A 321 2.60 13.47 3.54
N GLY A 322 2.96 12.31 2.97
CA GLY A 322 3.82 11.32 3.63
C GLY A 322 3.03 10.35 4.49
N GLY A 323 3.53 10.05 5.70
CA GLY A 323 2.85 9.15 6.64
C GLY A 323 2.64 7.72 6.11
N LEU A 324 1.48 7.13 6.42
CA LEU A 324 1.07 5.81 5.92
C LEU A 324 0.56 5.94 4.47
N GLN A 325 1.44 5.66 3.50
CA GLN A 325 1.13 5.72 2.07
C GLN A 325 0.29 4.52 1.60
N LEU A 326 -0.95 4.45 2.08
CA LEU A 326 -1.92 3.39 1.83
C LEU A 326 -3.19 3.96 1.20
N ALA A 327 -3.81 3.19 0.29
CA ALA A 327 -4.96 3.66 -0.47
C ALA A 327 -6.17 3.99 0.41
N HIS A 328 -6.47 3.13 1.40
CA HIS A 328 -7.57 3.34 2.35
C HIS A 328 -7.30 4.49 3.32
N VAL A 329 -6.03 4.76 3.64
CA VAL A 329 -5.63 5.97 4.40
C VAL A 329 -5.94 7.21 3.58
N ALA A 330 -5.45 7.29 2.34
CA ALA A 330 -5.71 8.44 1.46
C ALA A 330 -7.21 8.68 1.23
N SER A 331 -8.02 7.62 1.13
CA SER A 331 -9.48 7.73 1.07
C SER A 331 -10.09 8.34 2.34
N HIS A 332 -9.67 7.88 3.51
CA HIS A 332 -10.18 8.37 4.78
C HIS A 332 -9.77 9.82 5.04
N GLU A 333 -8.49 10.16 4.78
CA GLU A 333 -7.99 11.54 4.84
C GLU A 333 -8.80 12.47 3.91
N GLY A 334 -9.13 12.00 2.70
CA GLY A 334 -9.97 12.74 1.76
C GLY A 334 -11.40 12.96 2.24
N ILE A 335 -12.00 11.98 2.92
CA ILE A 335 -13.33 12.13 3.54
C ILE A 335 -13.25 13.17 4.67
N SER A 336 -12.30 13.04 5.58
CA SER A 336 -12.12 13.94 6.73
C SER A 336 -11.84 15.39 6.29
N ALA A 337 -10.95 15.59 5.31
CA ALA A 337 -10.64 16.92 4.78
C ALA A 337 -11.89 17.59 4.19
N VAL A 338 -12.69 16.85 3.42
CA VAL A 338 -13.90 17.38 2.79
C VAL A 338 -15.01 17.64 3.80
N GLU A 339 -15.15 16.80 4.82
CA GLU A 339 -16.09 17.04 5.92
C GLU A 339 -15.72 18.29 6.70
N HIS A 340 -14.42 18.51 6.94
CA HIS A 340 -13.91 19.73 7.56
C HIS A 340 -14.19 20.97 6.69
N ILE A 341 -13.95 20.89 5.37
CA ILE A 341 -14.31 21.95 4.39
C ILE A 341 -15.81 22.28 4.46
N ALA A 342 -16.66 21.28 4.66
CA ALA A 342 -18.10 21.43 4.77
C ALA A 342 -18.59 21.88 6.17
N GLY A 343 -17.68 22.18 7.11
CA GLY A 343 -18.00 22.63 8.46
C GLY A 343 -18.62 21.55 9.34
N LYS A 344 -18.32 20.27 9.09
CA LYS A 344 -18.70 19.17 9.98
C LYS A 344 -17.74 19.09 11.17
N ASP A 345 -18.22 18.49 12.24
CA ASP A 345 -17.39 18.12 13.38
C ASP A 345 -16.59 16.85 13.03
N VAL A 346 -15.28 17.00 12.85
CA VAL A 346 -14.38 15.94 12.37
C VAL A 346 -13.39 15.65 13.49
N LEU A 347 -13.24 14.37 13.84
CA LEU A 347 -12.20 13.95 14.77
C LEU A 347 -10.88 13.77 14.02
N PRO A 348 -9.74 14.21 14.61
CA PRO A 348 -8.42 13.90 14.09
C PRO A 348 -8.23 12.40 13.87
N MET A 349 -7.57 12.03 12.78
CA MET A 349 -7.33 10.64 12.44
C MET A 349 -6.26 10.03 13.35
N ASP A 350 -6.62 8.97 14.08
CA ASP A 350 -5.65 8.14 14.79
C ASP A 350 -5.09 7.05 13.86
N TYR A 351 -3.85 7.25 13.42
CA TYR A 351 -3.16 6.31 12.53
C TYR A 351 -2.89 4.93 13.17
N THR A 352 -2.98 4.79 14.49
CA THR A 352 -2.86 3.47 15.15
C THR A 352 -4.07 2.56 14.89
N LEU A 353 -5.20 3.13 14.46
CA LEU A 353 -6.40 2.40 14.08
C LEU A 353 -6.35 1.87 12.64
N VAL A 354 -5.31 2.21 11.87
CA VAL A 354 -5.18 1.81 10.47
C VAL A 354 -4.65 0.40 10.37
N SER A 355 -5.46 -0.50 9.79
CA SER A 355 -4.98 -1.82 9.40
C SER A 355 -4.01 -1.73 8.21
N LYS A 356 -2.89 -2.45 8.31
CA LYS A 356 -1.86 -2.59 7.27
C LYS A 356 -1.86 -4.03 6.76
N CYS A 357 -1.64 -4.20 5.46
CA CYS A 357 -1.67 -5.51 4.81
C CYS A 357 -0.48 -5.69 3.86
N ILE A 358 0.06 -6.91 3.85
CA ILE A 358 1.08 -7.41 2.92
C ILE A 358 0.49 -8.66 2.28
N TYR A 359 0.29 -8.61 0.96
CA TYR A 359 -0.47 -9.61 0.22
C TYR A 359 0.43 -10.65 -0.46
N SER A 360 1.61 -10.90 0.11
CA SER A 360 2.44 -12.04 -0.29
C SER A 360 1.73 -13.36 0.06
N SER A 361 2.32 -14.49 -0.32
CA SER A 361 1.98 -15.80 0.19
C SER A 361 3.20 -16.30 0.98
N PRO A 362 3.17 -16.39 2.32
CA PRO A 362 2.02 -16.11 3.20
C PRO A 362 1.65 -14.62 3.25
N GLU A 363 0.40 -14.34 3.60
CA GLU A 363 -0.07 -12.97 3.87
C GLU A 363 0.40 -12.50 5.25
N ALA A 364 0.53 -11.19 5.45
CA ALA A 364 0.68 -10.58 6.77
C ALA A 364 -0.23 -9.37 6.92
N ALA A 365 -0.73 -9.13 8.13
CA ALA A 365 -1.57 -7.99 8.44
C ALA A 365 -1.37 -7.52 9.89
N SER A 366 -1.51 -6.23 10.13
CA SER A 366 -1.37 -5.66 11.47
C SER A 366 -2.25 -4.44 11.68
N VAL A 367 -2.56 -4.15 12.94
CA VAL A 367 -3.20 -2.91 13.40
C VAL A 367 -2.67 -2.55 14.78
N GLY A 368 -2.54 -1.27 15.09
CA GLY A 368 -1.97 -0.80 16.36
C GLY A 368 -0.44 -0.86 16.41
N LEU A 369 0.08 -0.87 17.64
CA LEU A 369 1.51 -0.81 17.94
C LEU A 369 2.17 -2.18 17.81
N THR A 370 3.41 -2.22 17.33
CA THR A 370 4.31 -3.37 17.52
C THR A 370 4.71 -3.51 18.98
N GLU A 371 5.23 -4.67 19.37
CA GLU A 371 5.64 -4.89 20.76
C GLU A 371 6.78 -3.96 21.19
N ASP A 372 7.71 -3.66 20.27
CA ASP A 372 8.80 -2.72 20.53
C ASP A 372 8.27 -1.28 20.67
N GLU A 373 7.39 -0.83 19.77
CA GLU A 373 6.80 0.52 19.84
C GLU A 373 5.97 0.71 21.11
N ALA A 374 5.24 -0.32 21.55
CA ALA A 374 4.49 -0.28 22.81
C ALA A 374 5.44 -0.09 24.02
N LYS A 375 6.53 -0.85 24.07
CA LYS A 375 7.54 -0.71 25.13
C LYS A 375 8.27 0.64 25.07
N GLU A 376 8.60 1.12 23.88
CA GLU A 376 9.24 2.43 23.67
C GLU A 376 8.33 3.59 24.12
N LYS A 377 7.00 3.43 23.99
CA LYS A 377 6.00 4.35 24.53
C LYS A 377 5.74 4.20 26.03
N GLY A 378 6.40 3.27 26.70
CA GLY A 378 6.35 3.10 28.15
C GLY A 378 5.25 2.16 28.66
N PHE A 379 4.57 1.42 27.79
CA PHE A 379 3.59 0.42 28.23
C PHE A 379 4.28 -0.81 28.83
N GLU A 380 3.73 -1.35 29.93
CA GLU A 380 4.04 -2.71 30.36
C GLU A 380 3.18 -3.67 29.54
N VAL A 381 3.79 -4.47 28.67
CA VAL A 381 3.02 -5.30 27.74
C VAL A 381 2.87 -6.75 28.21
N LYS A 382 1.71 -7.32 27.91
CA LYS A 382 1.49 -8.78 27.87
C LYS A 382 1.11 -9.20 26.46
N THR A 383 1.49 -10.41 26.08
CA THR A 383 1.32 -10.90 24.70
C THR A 383 0.70 -12.28 24.67
N GLY A 384 -0.29 -12.47 23.81
CA GLY A 384 -0.87 -13.77 23.47
C GLY A 384 -0.52 -14.14 22.04
N LYS A 385 -0.20 -15.40 21.78
CA LYS A 385 0.14 -15.88 20.44
C LYS A 385 -0.45 -17.26 20.20
N PHE A 386 -1.05 -17.45 19.03
CA PHE A 386 -1.65 -18.72 18.64
C PHE A 386 -1.29 -19.09 17.20
N SER A 387 -0.91 -20.36 16.97
CA SER A 387 -0.47 -20.82 15.65
C SER A 387 -1.62 -21.35 14.81
N PHE A 388 -1.61 -21.03 13.50
CA PHE A 388 -2.54 -21.63 12.55
C PHE A 388 -2.41 -23.16 12.43
N ARG A 389 -1.30 -23.76 12.89
CA ARG A 389 -1.13 -25.23 12.92
C ARG A 389 -2.11 -25.95 13.83
N ALA A 390 -2.64 -25.26 14.83
CA ALA A 390 -3.67 -25.78 15.73
C ALA A 390 -5.10 -25.51 15.23
N ILE A 391 -5.26 -24.79 14.10
CA ILE A 391 -6.57 -24.44 13.55
C ILE A 391 -6.99 -25.46 12.49
N GLY A 392 -8.10 -26.17 12.75
CA GLY A 392 -8.65 -27.17 11.84
C GLY A 392 -8.89 -26.63 10.42
N LYS A 393 -9.40 -25.39 10.29
CA LYS A 393 -9.63 -24.76 8.99
C LYS A 393 -8.33 -24.56 8.19
N ALA A 394 -7.22 -24.21 8.84
CA ALA A 394 -5.93 -24.02 8.19
C ALA A 394 -5.38 -25.35 7.65
N LEU A 395 -5.55 -26.44 8.40
CA LEU A 395 -5.22 -27.79 7.96
C LEU A 395 -6.07 -28.23 6.76
N VAL A 396 -7.38 -27.93 6.77
CA VAL A 396 -8.29 -28.19 5.63
C VAL A 396 -7.87 -27.41 4.39
N TYR A 397 -7.36 -26.17 4.56
CA TYR A 397 -6.88 -25.36 3.45
C TYR A 397 -5.53 -25.85 2.90
N GLY A 398 -4.77 -26.62 3.68
CA GLY A 398 -3.42 -27.06 3.32
C GLY A 398 -2.34 -26.00 3.58
N GLU A 399 -2.68 -24.92 4.28
CA GLU A 399 -1.75 -23.83 4.62
C GLU A 399 -1.90 -23.49 6.10
N SER A 400 -0.92 -23.92 6.90
CA SER A 400 -0.97 -23.80 8.36
C SER A 400 0.25 -23.12 8.98
N ASP A 401 1.18 -22.65 8.14
CA ASP A 401 2.30 -21.83 8.59
C ASP A 401 1.79 -20.45 9.06
N GLY A 402 2.42 -19.89 10.09
CA GLY A 402 2.05 -18.59 10.66
C GLY A 402 1.29 -18.65 11.99
N PHE A 403 0.87 -17.47 12.47
CA PHE A 403 0.24 -17.24 13.76
C PHE A 403 -0.49 -15.89 13.83
N VAL A 404 -1.33 -15.75 14.86
CA VAL A 404 -1.88 -14.47 15.34
C VAL A 404 -1.18 -14.11 16.65
N LYS A 405 -0.77 -12.85 16.81
CA LYS A 405 -0.17 -12.28 18.02
C LYS A 405 -0.98 -11.05 18.45
N ILE A 406 -1.40 -11.02 19.71
CA ILE A 406 -2.08 -9.89 20.35
C ILE A 406 -1.17 -9.31 21.42
N ILE A 407 -1.05 -8.00 21.43
CA ILE A 407 -0.30 -7.22 22.41
C ILE A 407 -1.32 -6.38 23.17
N ALA A 408 -1.32 -6.50 24.49
CA ALA A 408 -2.18 -5.73 25.37
C ALA A 408 -1.36 -5.02 26.44
N ASP A 409 -1.88 -3.88 26.91
CA ASP A 409 -1.35 -3.23 28.10
C ASP A 409 -1.65 -4.08 29.33
N LYS A 410 -0.69 -4.17 30.24
CA LYS A 410 -0.82 -4.98 31.45
C LYS A 410 -1.64 -4.27 32.52
N ASP A 411 -1.64 -2.95 32.54
CA ASP A 411 -2.32 -2.15 33.56
C ASP A 411 -3.81 -1.97 33.23
N THR A 412 -4.14 -1.59 31.99
CA THR A 412 -5.53 -1.36 31.56
C THR A 412 -6.20 -2.57 30.94
N ASN A 413 -5.40 -3.53 30.44
CA ASN A 413 -5.84 -4.64 29.60
C ASN A 413 -6.28 -4.23 28.18
N ASP A 414 -6.07 -2.99 27.76
CA ASP A 414 -6.46 -2.55 26.42
C ASP A 414 -5.58 -3.19 25.35
N VAL A 415 -6.16 -3.56 24.21
CA VAL A 415 -5.39 -4.07 23.08
C VAL A 415 -4.58 -2.93 22.47
N LEU A 416 -3.26 -3.06 22.49
CA LEU A 416 -2.32 -2.10 21.91
C LEU A 416 -2.04 -2.38 20.44
N GLY A 417 -2.03 -3.67 20.06
CA GLY A 417 -1.82 -4.06 18.67
C GLY A 417 -2.09 -5.54 18.41
N VAL A 418 -2.43 -5.85 17.16
CA VAL A 418 -2.67 -7.21 16.68
C VAL A 418 -1.88 -7.41 15.40
N HIS A 419 -1.13 -8.51 15.34
CA HIS A 419 -0.19 -8.83 14.27
C HIS A 419 -0.40 -10.25 13.81
N MET A 420 -0.56 -10.45 12.50
CA MET A 420 -0.97 -11.71 11.92
C MET A 420 -0.08 -12.04 10.72
N ILE A 421 0.28 -13.32 10.59
CA ILE A 421 0.90 -13.89 9.39
C ILE A 421 0.32 -15.27 9.15
N GLY A 422 -0.14 -15.55 7.93
CA GLY A 422 -0.82 -16.82 7.64
C GLY A 422 -1.85 -16.69 6.51
N PRO A 423 -2.72 -17.70 6.33
CA PRO A 423 -3.74 -17.67 5.29
C PRO A 423 -4.82 -16.62 5.58
N HIS A 424 -5.21 -15.83 4.57
CA HIS A 424 -6.33 -14.88 4.62
C HIS A 424 -6.32 -13.84 5.76
N VAL A 425 -5.14 -13.58 6.34
CA VAL A 425 -5.04 -12.62 7.46
C VAL A 425 -5.36 -11.19 7.03
N THR A 426 -5.21 -10.86 5.73
CA THR A 426 -5.56 -9.54 5.20
C THR A 426 -7.06 -9.28 5.15
N ASP A 427 -7.89 -10.34 5.10
CA ASP A 427 -9.34 -10.23 5.25
C ASP A 427 -9.74 -10.23 6.74
N MET A 428 -9.08 -11.06 7.56
CA MET A 428 -9.38 -11.22 8.98
C MET A 428 -9.02 -9.99 9.83
N ILE A 429 -8.03 -9.20 9.43
CA ILE A 429 -7.55 -8.05 10.21
C ILE A 429 -8.63 -7.01 10.52
N SER A 430 -9.72 -7.00 9.75
CA SER A 430 -10.86 -6.11 9.98
C SER A 430 -11.52 -6.33 11.34
N GLU A 431 -11.52 -7.56 11.87
CA GLU A 431 -12.00 -7.87 13.22
C GLU A 431 -11.16 -7.16 14.29
N ALA A 432 -9.83 -7.24 14.17
CA ALA A 432 -8.91 -6.55 15.06
C ALA A 432 -8.98 -5.02 14.90
N GLY A 433 -9.19 -4.53 13.68
CA GLY A 433 -9.41 -3.11 13.41
C GLY A 433 -10.64 -2.57 14.12
N LEU A 434 -11.77 -3.30 14.07
CA LEU A 434 -12.97 -2.93 14.81
C LEU A 434 -12.75 -3.00 16.33
N ALA A 435 -12.05 -4.04 16.82
CA ALA A 435 -11.70 -4.15 18.23
C ALA A 435 -10.88 -2.94 18.70
N LYS A 436 -9.93 -2.46 17.89
CA LYS A 436 -9.17 -1.22 18.17
C LYS A 436 -10.04 0.03 18.19
N VAL A 437 -11.01 0.16 17.28
CA VAL A 437 -11.95 1.29 17.26
C VAL A 437 -12.83 1.33 18.51
N LEU A 438 -13.18 0.15 19.05
CA LEU A 438 -13.99 0.02 20.27
C LEU A 438 -13.17 0.03 21.56
N ASP A 439 -11.84 0.20 21.45
CA ASP A 439 -10.88 0.12 22.56
C ASP A 439 -11.03 -1.18 23.37
N ALA A 440 -11.18 -2.30 22.66
CA ALA A 440 -11.46 -3.59 23.28
C ALA A 440 -10.24 -4.16 24.01
N THR A 441 -10.54 -5.02 24.97
CA THR A 441 -9.59 -5.85 25.72
C THR A 441 -9.52 -7.28 25.16
N PRO A 442 -8.46 -8.06 25.44
CA PRO A 442 -8.35 -9.45 24.98
C PRO A 442 -9.53 -10.34 25.38
N TRP A 443 -10.12 -10.14 26.56
CA TRP A 443 -11.24 -10.98 27.00
C TRP A 443 -12.49 -10.74 26.14
N GLU A 444 -12.76 -9.50 25.70
CA GLU A 444 -13.90 -9.18 24.83
C GLU A 444 -13.75 -9.82 23.45
N ILE A 445 -12.53 -9.81 22.91
CA ILE A 445 -12.21 -10.53 21.67
C ILE A 445 -12.43 -12.03 21.88
N ALA A 446 -11.88 -12.62 22.94
CA ALA A 446 -12.01 -14.03 23.25
C ALA A 446 -13.47 -14.49 23.49
N HIS A 447 -14.34 -13.62 24.00
CA HIS A 447 -15.75 -13.92 24.26
C HIS A 447 -16.63 -13.79 23.01
N THR A 448 -16.12 -13.21 21.93
CA THR A 448 -16.79 -13.25 20.64
C THR A 448 -16.96 -14.71 20.22
N ILE A 449 -18.17 -15.08 19.79
CA ILE A 449 -18.44 -16.44 19.31
C ILE A 449 -17.86 -16.57 17.90
N HIS A 450 -16.59 -16.97 17.79
CA HIS A 450 -15.97 -17.25 16.49
C HIS A 450 -16.60 -18.48 15.83
N PRO A 451 -16.97 -18.39 14.54
CA PRO A 451 -17.54 -19.52 13.82
C PRO A 451 -16.52 -20.67 13.68
N HIS A 452 -16.98 -21.91 13.80
CA HIS A 452 -16.14 -23.11 13.66
C HIS A 452 -16.58 -23.99 12.46
N PRO A 453 -15.64 -24.51 11.64
CA PRO A 453 -14.21 -24.21 11.63
C PRO A 453 -13.90 -22.97 10.78
N THR A 454 -13.16 -22.00 11.34
CA THR A 454 -12.66 -20.83 10.59
C THR A 454 -11.24 -20.45 10.99
N LEU A 455 -10.60 -19.60 10.17
CA LEU A 455 -9.28 -19.07 10.49
C LEU A 455 -9.34 -18.02 11.61
N SER A 456 -10.46 -17.32 11.78
CA SER A 456 -10.65 -16.31 12.82
C SER A 456 -10.68 -16.88 14.24
N GLU A 457 -10.88 -18.19 14.40
CA GLU A 457 -10.66 -18.88 15.69
C GLU A 457 -9.25 -18.62 16.24
N ALA A 458 -8.24 -18.43 15.39
CA ALA A 458 -6.88 -18.06 15.83
C ALA A 458 -6.83 -16.71 16.56
N ILE A 459 -7.73 -15.78 16.25
CA ILE A 459 -7.82 -14.48 16.93
C ILE A 459 -8.35 -14.68 18.35
N GLY A 460 -9.45 -15.43 18.51
CA GLY A 460 -10.02 -15.75 19.81
C GLY A 460 -9.02 -16.51 20.71
N GLU A 461 -8.33 -17.51 20.16
CA GLU A 461 -7.31 -18.26 20.89
C GLU A 461 -6.07 -17.41 21.23
N ALA A 462 -5.61 -16.54 20.33
CA ALA A 462 -4.52 -15.61 20.63
C ALA A 462 -4.93 -14.61 21.72
N ALA A 463 -6.20 -14.22 21.77
CA ALA A 463 -6.73 -13.34 22.80
C ALA A 463 -6.78 -14.04 24.17
N LEU A 464 -7.26 -15.29 24.22
CA LEU A 464 -7.19 -16.12 25.43
C LEU A 464 -5.74 -16.36 25.88
N ALA A 465 -4.82 -16.55 24.93
CA ALA A 465 -3.40 -16.77 25.22
C ALA A 465 -2.73 -15.58 25.93
N VAL A 466 -3.27 -14.35 25.80
CA VAL A 466 -2.74 -13.17 26.51
C VAL A 466 -2.75 -13.41 28.03
N ASP A 467 -3.78 -14.10 28.54
CA ASP A 467 -3.95 -14.42 29.96
C ASP A 467 -3.65 -15.90 30.28
N GLY A 468 -3.05 -16.64 29.34
CA GLY A 468 -2.71 -18.06 29.52
C GLY A 468 -3.92 -19.00 29.53
N LEU A 469 -5.02 -18.63 28.88
CA LEU A 469 -6.30 -19.35 28.88
C LEU A 469 -6.65 -20.00 27.53
N ALA A 470 -5.70 -20.08 26.61
CA ALA A 470 -5.93 -20.71 25.30
C ALA A 470 -6.35 -22.18 25.48
N ILE A 471 -7.32 -22.62 24.68
CA ILE A 471 -7.96 -23.92 24.81
C ILE A 471 -7.26 -24.95 23.93
N HIS A 472 -6.80 -24.53 22.75
CA HIS A 472 -6.29 -25.41 21.69
C HIS A 472 -4.78 -25.29 21.47
N SER A 473 -4.03 -24.74 22.45
CA SER A 473 -2.60 -24.39 22.32
C SER A 473 -1.63 -25.53 22.55
#